data_AF-A0A5J4SRE1-F1
#
_entry.id   AF-A0A5J4SRE1-F1
#
_cell.length_a   1.000
_cell.length_b   1.000
_cell.length_c   1.000
_cell.angle_alpha   90.00
_cell.angle_beta   90.00
_cell.angle_gamma   90.00
#
_symmetry.space_group_name_H-M   'P 1'
#
loop_
_entity.id
_entity.type
_entity.pdbx_description
1 polymer ?
#
loop_
_entity_poly.entity_id
_entity_poly.type
_entity_poly.pdbx_seq_one_letter_code
_entity_poly.pdbx_strand_id
1 'polypeptide(L)'
;MSATNDTKKLIPIRPICETLGLDYSSHMQIIKESEDWNSIVVLSTTTESDGTEYETLCLPLEFVSGWLFTINPIDVEPEQEFVLAYLMQCCHALCEERSQTETNIKHSPCSVEEGGEL
;
A
#
# COMPACT_ATOMS: atom_id res chain seq x y z
N MET A 1 -1.90 -28.57 10.16
CA MET A 1 -0.99 -27.45 10.47
C MET A 1 -0.56 -26.85 9.14
N SER A 2 -1.37 -25.94 8.60
CA SER A 2 -1.01 -25.24 7.36
C SER A 2 -0.18 -24.04 7.77
N ALA A 3 1.14 -24.19 7.73
CA ALA A 3 2.04 -23.04 7.78
C ALA A 3 1.84 -22.25 6.49
N THR A 4 0.95 -21.26 6.54
CA THR A 4 0.86 -20.24 5.50
C THR A 4 2.15 -19.45 5.57
N ASN A 5 3.14 -19.81 4.74
CA ASN A 5 4.21 -18.89 4.40
C ASN A 5 3.54 -17.69 3.74
N ASP A 6 3.28 -16.65 4.51
CA ASP A 6 2.80 -15.35 4.02
C ASP A 6 3.97 -14.75 3.23
N THR A 7 4.12 -15.18 1.97
CA THR A 7 5.07 -14.57 1.05
C THR A 7 4.54 -13.19 0.75
N LYS A 8 4.89 -12.22 1.59
CA LYS A 8 4.55 -10.81 1.38
C LYS A 8 4.95 -10.44 -0.04
N LYS A 9 3.95 -10.11 -0.86
CA LYS A 9 4.18 -9.70 -2.24
C LYS A 9 4.96 -8.40 -2.22
N LEU A 10 6.22 -8.45 -2.66
CA LEU A 10 7.10 -7.31 -2.77
C LEU A 10 6.92 -6.66 -4.13
N ILE A 11 6.81 -5.33 -4.14
CA ILE A 11 6.62 -4.53 -5.33
C ILE A 11 7.85 -3.64 -5.51
N PRO A 12 8.61 -3.78 -6.62
CA PRO A 12 9.73 -2.91 -6.91
C PRO A 12 9.23 -1.50 -7.25
N ILE A 13 9.88 -0.49 -6.69
CA ILE A 13 9.40 0.90 -6.75
C ILE A 13 9.94 1.64 -7.97
N ARG A 14 11.15 1.27 -8.43
CA ARG A 14 11.76 1.83 -9.65
C ARG A 14 10.83 1.79 -10.88
N PRO A 15 10.24 0.64 -11.28
CA PRO A 15 9.39 0.62 -12.47
C PRO A 15 8.14 1.49 -12.32
N ILE A 16 7.65 1.68 -11.09
CA ILE A 16 6.55 2.63 -10.84
C ILE A 16 7.05 4.05 -11.08
N CYS A 17 8.18 4.45 -10.50
CA CYS A 17 8.77 5.76 -10.75
C CYS A 17 8.99 6.03 -12.25
N GLU A 18 9.56 5.07 -12.98
CA GLU A 18 9.82 5.19 -14.43
C GLU A 18 8.52 5.34 -15.23
N THR A 19 7.49 4.57 -14.88
CA THR A 19 6.17 4.68 -15.52
C THR A 19 5.53 6.04 -15.25
N LEU A 20 5.72 6.60 -14.06
CA LEU A 20 5.11 7.86 -13.64
C LEU A 20 5.95 9.11 -13.96
N GLY A 21 7.13 8.94 -14.57
CA GLY A 21 8.05 10.05 -14.84
C GLY A 21 8.71 10.64 -13.58
N LEU A 22 8.74 9.89 -12.47
CA LEU A 22 9.29 10.33 -11.18
C LEU A 22 10.78 10.04 -11.05
N ASP A 23 11.49 10.89 -10.30
CA ASP A 23 12.89 10.62 -9.95
C ASP A 23 12.98 9.52 -8.87
N TYR A 24 13.39 8.32 -9.29
CA TYR A 24 13.55 7.17 -8.38
C TYR A 24 14.51 7.46 -7.22
N SER A 25 15.57 8.25 -7.43
CA SER A 25 16.58 8.51 -6.39
C SER A 25 16.00 9.33 -5.24
N SER A 26 15.22 10.36 -5.55
CA SER A 26 14.49 11.18 -4.58
C SER A 26 13.49 10.34 -3.79
N HIS A 27 12.67 9.52 -4.45
CA HIS A 27 11.71 8.66 -3.76
C HIS A 27 12.38 7.58 -2.91
N MET A 28 13.51 7.03 -3.36
CA MET A 28 14.33 6.14 -2.55
C MET A 28 14.81 6.82 -1.26
N GLN A 29 15.23 8.08 -1.32
CA GLN A 29 15.63 8.84 -0.13
C GLN A 29 14.44 9.06 0.81
N ILE A 30 13.29 9.51 0.29
CA ILE A 30 12.06 9.69 1.07
C ILE A 30 11.69 8.40 1.83
N ILE A 31 11.81 7.24 1.17
CA ILE A 31 11.51 5.95 1.80
C ILE A 31 12.51 5.58 2.89
N LYS A 32 13.79 5.84 2.66
CA LYS A 32 14.86 5.56 3.65
C LYS A 32 14.83 6.50 4.84
N GLU A 33 14.38 7.74 4.65
CA GLU A 33 14.26 8.75 5.70
C GLU A 33 12.95 8.62 6.50
N SER A 34 11.94 7.95 5.92
CA SER A 34 10.67 7.66 6.59
C SER A 34 10.82 6.62 7.70
N GLU A 35 10.44 6.96 8.93
CA GLU A 35 10.38 6.01 10.04
C GLU A 35 9.42 4.84 9.77
N ASP A 36 8.31 5.12 9.06
CA ASP A 36 7.27 4.13 8.73
C ASP A 36 7.73 3.10 7.70
N TRP A 37 8.58 3.51 6.74
CA TRP A 37 8.95 2.67 5.60
C TRP A 37 10.37 2.10 5.65
N ASN A 38 11.30 2.80 6.27
CA ASN A 38 12.70 2.37 6.32
C ASN A 38 12.87 0.98 6.98
N SER A 39 12.02 0.65 7.95
CA SER A 39 12.06 -0.65 8.64
C SER A 39 11.40 -1.79 7.87
N ILE A 40 10.61 -1.50 6.83
CA ILE A 40 9.83 -2.49 6.08
C ILE A 40 10.28 -2.64 4.62
N VAL A 41 11.07 -1.70 4.11
CA VAL A 41 11.58 -1.74 2.74
C VAL A 41 12.65 -2.82 2.60
N VAL A 42 12.60 -3.55 1.48
CA VAL A 42 13.54 -4.63 1.19
C VAL A 42 14.36 -4.24 -0.03
N LEU A 43 15.69 -4.33 0.07
CA LEU A 43 16.55 -4.25 -1.11
C LEU A 43 16.53 -5.61 -1.80
N SER A 44 16.18 -5.64 -3.08
CA SER A 44 16.08 -6.86 -3.87
C SER A 44 16.79 -6.70 -5.20
N THR A 45 17.43 -7.77 -5.67
CA THR A 45 18.05 -7.82 -6.98
C THR A 45 16.98 -8.09 -8.03
N THR A 46 16.83 -7.19 -8.99
CA THR A 46 15.96 -7.37 -10.15
C THR A 46 16.81 -7.56 -11.39
N THR A 47 16.41 -8.51 -12.24
CA THR A 47 17.06 -8.77 -13.52
C THR A 47 16.30 -8.03 -14.60
N GLU A 48 17.00 -7.17 -15.33
CA GLU A 48 16.46 -6.49 -16.50
C GLU A 48 16.37 -7.44 -17.72
N SER A 49 15.68 -7.02 -18.78
CA SER A 49 15.50 -7.85 -19.99
C SER A 49 16.83 -8.23 -20.68
N ASP A 50 17.88 -7.45 -20.44
CA ASP A 50 19.24 -7.66 -20.95
C ASP A 50 20.06 -8.64 -20.09
N GLY A 51 19.51 -9.15 -18.98
CA GLY A 51 20.20 -10.02 -18.03
C GLY A 51 21.07 -9.29 -17.02
N THR A 52 21.11 -7.95 -17.06
CA THR A 52 21.80 -7.14 -16.06
C THR A 52 21.00 -7.15 -14.75
N GLU A 53 21.69 -7.47 -13.66
CA GLU A 53 21.13 -7.43 -12.31
C GLU A 53 21.40 -6.07 -11.66
N TYR A 54 20.36 -5.47 -11.08
CA TYR A 54 20.49 -4.24 -10.31
C TYR A 54 19.70 -4.34 -9.00
N GLU A 55 20.19 -3.65 -7.98
CA GLU A 55 19.50 -3.53 -6.71
C GLU A 55 18.38 -2.50 -6.83
N THR A 56 17.15 -2.90 -6.52
CA THR A 56 16.00 -2.02 -6.39
C THR A 56 15.42 -2.13 -5.00
N LEU A 57 14.88 -1.02 -4.50
CA LEU A 57 14.02 -1.09 -3.34
C LEU A 57 12.69 -1.74 -3.72
N CYS A 58 12.13 -2.46 -2.77
CA CYS A 58 10.83 -3.09 -2.85
C CYS A 58 10.03 -2.79 -1.58
N LEU A 59 8.76 -2.43 -1.75
CA LEU A 59 7.81 -2.29 -0.64
C LEU A 59 6.83 -3.46 -0.64
N PRO A 60 6.38 -3.95 0.52
CA PRO A 60 5.26 -4.88 0.58
C PRO A 60 4.02 -4.21 -0.01
N LEU A 61 3.22 -4.98 -0.78
CA LEU A 61 2.04 -4.46 -1.50
C LEU A 61 1.10 -3.63 -0.60
N GLU A 62 0.94 -4.04 0.66
CA GLU A 62 0.08 -3.35 1.65
C GLU A 62 0.51 -1.89 1.92
N PHE A 63 1.79 -1.54 1.71
CA PHE A 63 2.34 -0.20 1.94
C PHE A 63 2.51 0.64 0.68
N VAL A 64 2.38 0.03 -0.51
CA VAL A 64 2.55 0.74 -1.78
C VAL A 64 1.52 1.85 -1.93
N SER A 65 0.27 1.62 -1.52
CA SER A 65 -0.78 2.64 -1.54
C SER A 65 -0.43 3.85 -0.65
N GLY A 66 0.04 3.60 0.58
CA GLY A 66 0.51 4.65 1.49
C GLY A 66 1.64 5.48 0.90
N TRP A 67 2.59 4.82 0.24
CA TRP A 67 3.68 5.50 -0.47
C TRP A 67 3.18 6.35 -1.65
N LEU A 68 2.28 5.80 -2.47
CA LEU A 68 1.71 6.53 -3.61
C LEU A 68 1.00 7.82 -3.18
N PHE A 69 0.37 7.84 -1.99
CA PHE A 69 -0.25 9.05 -1.45
C PHE A 69 0.72 10.18 -1.08
N THR A 70 2.03 9.90 -0.99
CA THR A 70 3.05 10.95 -0.76
C THR A 70 3.57 11.57 -2.05
N ILE A 71 3.24 10.98 -3.19
CA ILE A 71 3.61 11.52 -4.49
C ILE A 71 2.70 12.72 -4.78
N ASN A 72 3.32 13.86 -5.02
CA ASN A 72 2.59 15.04 -5.46
C ASN A 72 2.23 14.86 -6.94
N PRO A 73 0.93 14.90 -7.31
CA PRO A 73 0.50 14.64 -8.68
C PRO A 73 1.08 15.64 -9.69
N ILE A 74 1.53 16.82 -9.27
CA ILE A 74 2.16 17.81 -10.16
C ILE A 74 3.52 17.31 -10.70
N ASP A 75 4.18 16.43 -9.96
CA ASP A 75 5.51 15.91 -10.31
C ASP A 75 5.44 14.67 -11.23
N VAL A 76 4.23 14.28 -11.66
CA VAL A 76 3.98 13.14 -12.57
C VAL A 76 3.70 13.69 -13.97
N GLU A 77 4.50 13.31 -14.96
CA GLU A 77 4.26 13.65 -16.37
C GLU A 77 4.50 12.43 -17.29
N PRO A 78 3.73 12.26 -18.38
CA PRO A 78 2.48 12.92 -18.77
C PRO A 78 1.22 12.24 -18.18
N GLU A 79 1.39 11.19 -17.38
CA GLU A 79 0.33 10.28 -16.90
C GLU A 79 -0.36 10.74 -15.61
N GLN A 80 -0.31 12.03 -15.30
CA GLN A 80 -0.89 12.63 -14.10
C GLN A 80 -2.36 12.22 -13.88
N GLU A 81 -3.16 12.26 -14.94
CA GLU A 81 -4.59 11.92 -14.90
C GLU A 81 -4.82 10.44 -14.57
N PHE A 82 -3.93 9.56 -15.04
CA PHE A 82 -3.99 8.13 -14.73
C PHE A 82 -3.62 7.88 -13.26
N VAL A 83 -2.59 8.54 -12.74
CA VAL A 83 -2.20 8.44 -11.33
C VAL A 83 -3.32 8.93 -10.42
N LEU A 84 -3.92 10.08 -10.74
CA LEU A 84 -5.03 10.61 -9.98
C LEU A 84 -6.24 9.66 -10.00
N ALA A 85 -6.57 9.09 -11.16
CA ALA A 85 -7.64 8.10 -11.28
C ALA A 85 -7.34 6.82 -10.49
N TYR A 86 -6.09 6.36 -10.46
CA TYR A 86 -5.67 5.21 -9.67
C TYR A 86 -5.77 5.50 -8.16
N LEU A 87 -5.24 6.64 -7.71
CA LEU A 87 -5.34 7.08 -6.31
C LEU A 87 -6.81 7.23 -5.87
N MET A 88 -7.66 7.79 -6.72
CA MET A 88 -9.11 7.88 -6.47
C MET A 88 -9.76 6.50 -6.34
N GLN A 89 -9.40 5.53 -7.20
CA GLN A 89 -9.89 4.15 -7.09
C GLN A 89 -9.43 3.49 -5.79
N CYS A 90 -8.17 3.68 -5.40
CA CYS A 90 -7.66 3.21 -4.11
C CYS A 90 -8.43 3.84 -2.94
N CYS A 91 -8.66 5.15 -2.95
CA CYS A 91 -9.47 5.83 -1.93
C CYS A 91 -10.90 5.28 -1.88
N HIS A 92 -11.54 5.07 -3.03
CA HIS A 92 -12.91 4.54 -3.09
C HIS A 92 -12.99 3.13 -2.50
N ALA A 93 -12.05 2.25 -2.85
CA ALA A 93 -11.98 0.90 -2.29
C ALA A 93 -11.79 0.91 -0.76
N LEU A 94 -10.90 1.77 -0.26
CA LEU A 94 -10.67 1.95 1.18
C LEU A 94 -11.92 2.49 1.91
N CYS A 95 -12.68 3.39 1.27
CA CYS A 95 -13.92 3.92 1.82
C CYS A 95 -15.05 2.87 1.83
N GLU A 96 -15.20 2.10 0.75
CA GLU A 96 -16.23 1.07 0.63
C GLU A 96 -16.05 -0.04 1.67
N GLU A 97 -14.81 -0.48 1.91
CA GLU A 97 -14.48 -1.43 2.98
C GLU A 97 -14.92 -0.90 4.35
N ARG A 98 -14.67 0.39 4.63
CA ARG A 98 -15.08 1.01 5.89
C ARG A 98 -16.60 1.14 6.03
N SER A 99 -17.32 1.47 4.95
CA SER A 99 -18.79 1.51 4.99
C SER A 99 -19.42 0.14 5.26
N GLN A 100 -18.80 -0.95 4.82
CA GLN A 100 -19.27 -2.31 5.13
C GLN A 100 -19.08 -2.66 6.61
N THR A 101 -18.01 -2.17 7.26
CA THR A 101 -17.79 -2.37 8.70
C THR A 101 -18.81 -1.65 9.58
N GLU A 102 -19.37 -0.52 9.14
CA GLU A 102 -20.42 0.20 9.86
C GLU A 102 -21.80 -0.50 9.79
N THR A 103 -22.03 -1.33 8.77
CA THR A 103 -23.29 -2.10 8.63
C THR A 103 -23.32 -3.42 9.40
N ASN A 104 -22.18 -3.89 9.92
CA ASN A 104 -22.09 -5.14 10.69
C ASN A 104 -22.26 -4.94 12.22
N ILE A 105 -22.20 -3.71 12.73
CA ILE A 105 -22.50 -3.40 14.15
C ILE A 105 -23.97 -2.97 14.30
N LYS A 106 -24.93 -3.79 13.85
CA LYS A 106 -26.35 -3.59 14.21
C LYS A 106 -27.17 -4.86 14.36
N HIS A 107 -26.54 -6.02 14.58
CA HIS A 107 -27.30 -7.25 14.82
C HIS A 107 -26.72 -8.11 15.94
N SER A 108 -26.80 -7.61 17.17
CA SER A 108 -26.85 -8.48 18.36
C SER A 108 -28.09 -8.09 19.18
N PRO A 109 -29.10 -8.97 19.34
CA PRO A 109 -30.22 -8.70 20.22
C PRO A 109 -29.73 -8.77 21.66
N CYS A 110 -29.76 -7.63 22.34
CA CYS A 110 -29.53 -7.52 23.78
C CYS A 110 -30.58 -8.37 24.50
N SER A 111 -30.16 -9.50 25.07
CA SER A 111 -30.98 -10.25 26.03
C SER A 111 -30.71 -9.65 27.41
N VAL A 112 -31.72 -9.01 27.98
CA VAL A 112 -31.72 -8.59 29.38
C VAL A 112 -32.06 -9.82 30.22
N GLU A 113 -31.10 -10.30 30.98
CA GLU A 113 -31.37 -11.22 32.10
C GLU A 113 -31.74 -10.37 33.32
N GLU A 114 -33.03 -10.36 33.68
CA GLU A 114 -33.48 -9.75 34.94
C GLU A 114 -32.96 -10.58 36.11
N GLY A 115 -32.01 -10.00 36.85
CA GLY A 115 -31.53 -10.54 38.12
C GLY A 115 -32.62 -10.47 39.18
N GLY A 116 -33.07 -11.64 39.65
CA GLY A 116 -33.89 -11.77 40.84
C GLY A 116 -33.08 -11.47 42.09
N GLU A 117 -33.52 -10.48 42.86
CA GLU A 117 -33.00 -10.14 44.18
C GLU A 117 -33.72 -10.98 45.25
N LEU A 118 -32.98 -11.41 46.29
CA LEU A 118 -33.49 -12.09 47.49
C LEU A 118 -33.92 -11.08 48.55
#